data_AF-A0A0C2IPS5-F1
#
_entry.id   AF-A0A0C2IPS5-F1
#
_cell.length_a   1.000
_cell.length_b   1.000
_cell.length_c   1.000
_cell.angle_alpha   90.00
_cell.angle_beta   90.00
_cell.angle_gamma   90.00
#
_symmetry.space_group_name_H-M   'P 1'
#
loop_
_entity.id
_entity.type
_entity.pdbx_description
1 polymer ?
#
loop_
_entity_poly.entity_id
_entity_poly.type
_entity_poly.pdbx_seq_one_letter_code
_entity_poly.pdbx_strand_id
1 'polypeptide(L)'
;MSAKAVNNFTSNIMVHLYASQNATGNMAFSGVGLYILMGTINTELVGRSHYQLSRFLEDGFERNDNESVKNSKSANKIRILRYVLERLSLRNSAMFHSCYLYDQFQGNFIYI
;
A
#
# COMPACT_ATOMS: atom_id res chain seq x y z
N MET A 1 4.41 -7.91 7.20
CA MET A 1 3.91 -6.58 6.83
C MET A 1 2.92 -6.18 7.89
N SER A 2 3.05 -5.00 8.45
CA SER A 2 2.12 -4.50 9.47
C SER A 2 0.93 -3.82 8.80
N ALA A 3 -0.23 -3.82 9.46
CA ALA A 3 -1.38 -3.04 8.99
C ALA A 3 -1.03 -1.53 8.92
N LYS A 4 -0.16 -1.06 9.81
CA LYS A 4 0.36 0.31 9.81
C LYS A 4 1.08 0.65 8.51
N ALA A 5 2.00 -0.20 8.03
CA ALA A 5 2.74 0.03 6.78
C ALA A 5 1.79 0.14 5.57
N VAL A 6 0.80 -0.76 5.48
CA VAL A 6 -0.20 -0.74 4.40
C VAL A 6 -1.08 0.51 4.48
N ASN A 7 -1.47 0.93 5.68
CA ASN A 7 -2.27 2.14 5.88
C ASN A 7 -1.49 3.42 5.55
N ASN A 8 -0.23 3.53 6.00
CA ASN A 8 0.65 4.66 5.69
C ASN A 8 0.84 4.80 4.17
N PHE A 9 1.19 3.68 3.51
CA PHE A 9 1.30 3.63 2.05
C PHE A 9 0.00 4.07 1.38
N THR A 10 -1.15 3.54 1.82
CA THR A 10 -2.45 3.83 1.23
C THR A 10 -2.80 5.31 1.38
N SER A 11 -2.62 5.89 2.56
CA SER A 11 -2.86 7.32 2.82
C SER A 11 -1.97 8.21 1.95
N ASN A 12 -0.66 7.90 1.85
CA ASN A 12 0.27 8.67 1.03
C ASN A 12 -0.15 8.65 -0.45
N ILE A 13 -0.49 7.49 -0.99
CA ILE A 13 -0.96 7.36 -2.37
C ILE A 13 -2.29 8.10 -2.55
N MET A 14 -3.22 7.98 -1.62
CA MET A 14 -4.53 8.63 -1.70
C MET A 14 -4.38 10.15 -1.77
N VAL A 15 -3.51 10.74 -0.95
CA VAL A 15 -3.22 12.18 -0.97
C VAL A 15 -2.69 12.62 -2.34
N HIS A 16 -1.73 11.88 -2.90
CA HIS A 16 -1.17 12.21 -4.21
C HIS A 16 -2.21 12.06 -5.33
N LEU A 17 -3.00 10.99 -5.32
CA LEU A 17 -4.05 10.77 -6.30
C LEU A 17 -5.10 11.88 -6.21
N TYR A 18 -5.56 12.21 -5.00
CA TYR A 18 -6.54 13.27 -4.76
C TYR A 18 -6.04 14.64 -5.25
N ALA A 19 -4.81 15.00 -4.91
CA ALA A 19 -4.18 16.25 -5.37
C ALA A 19 -4.00 16.30 -6.90
N SER A 20 -3.71 15.15 -7.53
CA SER A 20 -3.49 15.07 -8.99
C SER A 20 -4.77 15.07 -9.82
N GLN A 21 -5.92 14.71 -9.23
CA GLN A 21 -7.17 14.49 -9.95
C GLN A 21 -7.70 15.79 -10.58
N ASN A 22 -7.37 16.96 -10.02
CA ASN A 22 -7.80 18.28 -10.47
C ASN A 22 -9.32 18.35 -10.79
N ALA A 23 -10.12 17.53 -10.09
CA ALA A 23 -11.56 17.41 -10.25
C ALA A 23 -12.19 17.03 -8.90
N THR A 24 -13.41 17.49 -8.65
CA THR A 24 -14.15 17.28 -7.38
C THR A 24 -14.95 15.96 -7.36
N GLY A 25 -14.44 14.92 -8.03
CA GLY A 25 -15.12 13.64 -8.18
C GLY A 25 -14.84 12.65 -7.05
N ASN A 26 -15.69 11.62 -6.94
CA ASN A 26 -15.44 10.49 -6.05
C ASN A 26 -14.20 9.71 -6.51
N MET A 27 -13.34 9.34 -5.57
CA MET A 27 -12.16 8.51 -5.81
C MET A 27 -12.27 7.21 -5.03
N ALA A 28 -12.02 6.09 -5.70
CA ALA A 28 -11.93 4.77 -5.09
C ALA A 28 -10.73 4.03 -5.70
N PHE A 29 -9.89 3.45 -4.84
CA PHE A 29 -8.81 2.56 -5.26
C PHE A 29 -8.51 1.52 -4.17
N SER A 30 -7.84 0.44 -4.55
CA SER A 30 -7.42 -0.60 -3.60
C SER A 30 -5.99 -0.35 -3.11
N GLY A 31 -5.85 0.24 -1.92
CA GLY A 31 -4.54 0.48 -1.30
C GLY A 31 -3.75 -0.81 -1.05
N VAL A 32 -4.43 -1.85 -0.54
CA VAL A 32 -3.83 -3.18 -0.32
C VAL A 32 -3.42 -3.83 -1.64
N GLY A 33 -4.27 -3.73 -2.68
CA GLY A 33 -3.97 -4.28 -4.00
C GLY A 33 -2.73 -3.62 -4.63
N LEU A 34 -2.64 -2.29 -4.54
CA LEU A 34 -1.48 -1.55 -5.03
C LEU A 34 -0.22 -1.87 -4.21
N TYR A 35 -0.34 -2.02 -2.89
CA TYR A 35 0.78 -2.41 -2.01
C TYR A 35 1.33 -3.79 -2.39
N ILE A 36 0.46 -4.77 -2.66
CA ILE A 36 0.83 -6.12 -3.13
C ILE A 36 1.56 -6.04 -4.47
N LEU A 37 1.03 -5.26 -5.42
CA LEU A 37 1.65 -5.08 -6.74
C LEU A 37 3.06 -4.50 -6.62
N MET A 38 3.21 -3.42 -5.85
CA MET A 38 4.50 -2.78 -5.60
C MET A 38 5.46 -3.73 -4.90
N GLY A 39 4.98 -4.49 -3.92
CA GLY A 39 5.79 -5.51 -3.24
C GLY A 39 6.27 -6.61 -4.17
N THR A 40 5.44 -7.04 -5.12
CA THR A 40 5.78 -8.07 -6.12
C THR A 40 6.82 -7.55 -7.11
N ILE A 41 6.71 -6.29 -7.53
CA ILE A 41 7.75 -5.64 -8.33
C ILE A 41 9.06 -5.60 -7.52
N ASN A 42 8.97 -5.20 -6.25
CA ASN A 42 10.12 -5.01 -5.38
C ASN A 42 10.95 -6.28 -5.15
N THR A 43 10.33 -7.48 -5.20
CA THR A 43 11.05 -8.75 -5.03
C THR A 43 12.02 -9.05 -6.18
N GLU A 44 11.76 -8.51 -7.37
CA GLU A 44 12.61 -8.68 -8.56
C GLU A 44 13.60 -7.52 -8.74
N LEU A 45 13.37 -6.38 -8.07
CA LEU A 45 14.29 -5.25 -8.13
C LEU A 45 15.61 -5.56 -7.41
N VAL A 46 16.68 -4.92 -7.89
CA VAL A 46 18.02 -4.93 -7.29
C VAL A 46 18.54 -3.51 -7.07
N GLY A 47 19.55 -3.37 -6.21
CA GLY A 47 20.27 -2.12 -6.01
C GLY A 47 19.39 -0.95 -5.56
N ARG A 48 19.56 0.21 -6.21
CA ARG A 48 18.93 1.47 -5.80
C ARG A 48 17.40 1.42 -5.86
N SER A 49 16.84 0.83 -6.91
CA SER A 49 15.39 0.75 -7.09
C SER A 49 14.73 -0.12 -6.01
N HIS A 50 15.37 -1.25 -5.67
CA HIS A 50 14.92 -2.08 -4.56
C HIS A 50 14.99 -1.32 -3.24
N TYR A 51 16.10 -0.64 -2.96
CA TYR A 51 16.25 0.15 -1.73
C TYR A 51 15.18 1.24 -1.58
N GLN A 52 14.92 2.00 -2.65
CA GLN A 52 13.91 3.06 -2.65
C GLN A 52 12.51 2.50 -2.43
N LEU A 53 12.16 1.43 -3.15
CA LEU A 53 10.82 0.84 -3.05
C LEU A 53 10.61 0.09 -1.74
N SER A 54 11.62 -0.63 -1.23
CA SER A 54 11.58 -1.24 0.11
C SER A 54 11.37 -0.20 1.20
N ARG A 55 12.04 0.96 1.14
CA ARG A 55 11.81 2.05 2.10
C ARG A 55 10.43 2.66 1.97
N PHE A 56 9.93 2.81 0.74
CA PHE A 56 8.59 3.33 0.51
C PHE A 56 7.49 2.39 1.03
N LEU A 57 7.71 1.08 0.92
CA LEU A 57 6.80 0.05 1.42
C LEU A 57 7.01 -0.26 2.92
N GLU A 58 7.99 0.38 3.57
CA GLU A 58 8.37 0.16 4.96
C GLU A 58 8.72 -1.32 5.27
N ASP A 59 7.85 -2.01 6.02
CA ASP A 59 8.15 -3.25 6.70
C ASP A 59 8.08 -4.50 5.81
N GLY A 60 9.18 -5.25 5.81
CA GLY A 60 9.18 -6.67 5.47
C GLY A 60 9.59 -7.00 4.04
N PHE A 61 10.31 -6.10 3.37
CA PHE A 61 10.91 -6.27 2.05
C PHE A 61 12.44 -6.35 2.06
N GLU A 62 13.05 -6.61 3.21
CA GLU A 62 14.49 -6.84 3.31
C GLU A 62 14.91 -7.97 2.37
N ARG A 63 15.90 -7.69 1.53
CA ARG A 63 16.49 -8.67 0.62
C ARG A 63 17.55 -9.46 1.36
N ASN A 64 17.43 -10.77 1.31
CA ASN A 64 18.51 -11.69 1.65
C ASN A 64 19.10 -12.18 0.32
N ASP A 65 20.29 -11.69 -0.03
CA ASP A 65 20.92 -11.98 -1.33
C ASP A 65 21.23 -13.48 -1.53
N ASN A 66 21.21 -14.26 -0.45
CA ASN A 66 21.42 -15.70 -0.47
C ASN A 66 20.13 -16.52 -0.66
N GLU A 67 18.97 -15.88 -0.75
CA GLU A 67 17.66 -16.56 -0.83
C GLU A 67 17.08 -16.44 -2.24
N SER A 68 16.66 -17.55 -2.83
CA SER A 68 15.94 -17.52 -4.12
C SER A 68 14.68 -16.67 -3.99
N VAL A 69 14.35 -15.85 -4.99
CA VAL A 69 13.20 -14.92 -4.95
C VAL A 69 11.90 -15.60 -4.52
N LYS A 70 11.65 -16.81 -5.06
CA LYS A 70 10.46 -17.64 -4.75
C LYS A 70 10.34 -18.06 -3.28
N ASN A 71 11.47 -18.21 -2.60
CA ASN A 71 11.52 -18.62 -1.19
C ASN A 71 11.72 -17.45 -0.24
N SER A 72 11.92 -16.23 -0.77
CA SER A 72 12.15 -15.05 0.07
C SER A 72 11.02 -14.85 1.07
N LYS A 73 11.38 -14.44 2.29
CA LYS A 73 10.41 -14.04 3.32
C LYS A 73 9.40 -13.01 2.80
N SER A 74 9.86 -12.11 1.93
CA SER A 74 9.05 -11.09 1.26
C SER A 74 8.00 -11.70 0.34
N ALA A 75 8.39 -12.64 -0.54
CA ALA A 75 7.47 -13.33 -1.44
C ALA A 75 6.39 -14.12 -0.69
N ASN A 76 6.76 -14.79 0.41
CA ASN A 76 5.78 -15.51 1.23
C ASN A 76 4.78 -14.56 1.91
N LYS A 77 5.23 -13.40 2.42
CA LYS A 77 4.36 -12.37 2.99
C LYS A 77 3.37 -11.81 1.96
N ILE A 78 3.84 -11.52 0.74
CA ILE A 78 2.99 -11.05 -0.37
C ILE A 78 1.92 -12.10 -0.70
N ARG A 79 2.31 -13.39 -0.78
CA ARG A 79 1.37 -14.48 -1.07
C ARG A 79 0.26 -14.59 -0.02
N ILE A 80 0.61 -14.47 1.26
CA ILE A 80 -0.37 -14.46 2.36
C ILE A 80 -1.31 -13.26 2.23
N LEU A 81 -0.76 -12.07 1.96
CA LEU A 81 -1.56 -10.85 1.84
C LEU A 81 -2.52 -10.92 0.64
N ARG A 82 -2.06 -11.48 -0.49
CA ARG A 82 -2.90 -11.74 -1.67
C ARG A 82 -4.04 -12.68 -1.36
N TYR A 83 -3.77 -13.80 -0.69
CA TYR A 83 -4.81 -14.75 -0.27
C TYR A 83 -5.86 -14.09 0.64
N VAL A 84 -5.43 -13.25 1.58
CA VAL A 84 -6.37 -12.50 2.44
C VAL A 84 -7.20 -11.51 1.62
N LEU A 85 -6.58 -10.76 0.71
CA LEU A 85 -7.27 -9.81 -0.14
C LEU A 85 -8.30 -10.48 -1.05
N GLU A 86 -7.96 -11.61 -1.68
CA GLU A 86 -8.88 -12.41 -2.49
C GLU A 86 -10.14 -12.77 -1.69
N ARG A 87 -9.97 -13.22 -0.43
CA ARG A 87 -11.11 -13.53 0.46
C ARG A 87 -11.92 -12.32 0.88
N LEU A 88 -11.28 -11.16 1.03
CA LEU A 88 -11.97 -9.91 1.37
C LEU A 88 -12.70 -9.33 0.15
N SER A 89 -12.17 -9.48 -1.06
CA SER A 89 -12.80 -9.00 -2.29
C SER A 89 -14.15 -9.65 -2.58
N LEU A 90 -14.35 -10.87 -2.07
CA LEU A 90 -15.62 -11.60 -2.15
C LEU A 90 -16.65 -11.13 -1.11
N ARG A 91 -16.28 -10.21 -0.20
CA ARG A 91 -17.20 -9.67 0.80
C ARG A 91 -17.65 -8.27 0.41
N ASN A 92 -18.96 -8.08 0.44
CA ASN A 92 -19.56 -6.76 0.38
C ASN A 92 -19.49 -6.12 1.76
N SER A 93 -18.86 -4.95 1.85
CA SER A 93 -18.85 -4.11 3.04
C SER A 93 -19.28 -2.70 2.68
N ALA A 94 -20.17 -2.12 3.48
CA ALA A 94 -20.53 -0.71 3.39
C ALA A 94 -20.04 0.00 4.65
N MET A 95 -19.38 1.15 4.47
CA MET A 95 -19.01 2.04 5.58
C MET A 95 -19.93 3.26 5.53
N PHE A 96 -20.69 3.45 6.60
CA PHE A 96 -21.54 4.63 6.77
C PHE A 96 -20.80 5.65 7.62
N HIS A 97 -20.66 6.87 7.13
CA HIS A 97 -20.08 7.98 7.87
C HIS A 97 -21.09 9.14 7.94
N SER A 98 -21.14 9.83 9.07
CA SER A 98 -22.08 10.94 9.31
C SER A 98 -21.49 12.33 9.00
N CYS A 99 -20.17 12.42 8.79
CA CYS A 99 -19.45 13.67 8.56
C CYS A 99 -18.72 13.68 7.22
N TYR A 100 -18.52 14.87 6.65
CA TYR A 100 -17.74 15.01 5.41
C TYR A 100 -16.26 14.68 5.71
N LEU A 101 -15.72 13.66 5.05
CA LEU A 101 -14.38 13.13 5.35
C LEU A 101 -13.25 14.11 5.03
N TYR A 102 -13.50 15.11 4.18
CA TYR A 102 -12.50 16.07 3.72
C TYR A 102 -11.78 16.80 4.87
N ASP A 103 -12.52 17.24 5.89
CA ASP A 103 -11.96 18.01 7.00
C ASP A 103 -11.08 17.13 7.92
N GLN A 104 -11.36 15.82 7.99
CA GLN A 104 -10.55 14.87 8.77
C GLN A 104 -9.23 14.51 8.08
N PHE A 105 -9.17 14.58 6.75
CA PHE A 105 -7.94 14.37 6.00
C PHE A 105 -7.04 15.63 5.97
N GLN A 106 -7.59 16.84 6.13
CA GLN A 106 -6.78 18.06 6.23
C GLN A 106 -6.01 18.20 7.55
N GLY A 107 -6.47 17.57 8.64
CA GLY A 107 -5.90 17.73 9.99
C GLY A 107 -4.45 17.22 10.20
N ASN A 108 -3.83 16.59 9.21
CA ASN A 108 -2.42 16.16 9.25
C ASN A 108 -1.51 16.88 8.24
N PHE A 109 -2.00 17.91 7.55
CA PHE A 109 -1.15 18.77 6.73
C PHE A 109 -0.59 19.93 7.57
N ILE A 110 0.36 19.64 8.43
CA ILE A 110 1.31 20.66 8.86
C ILE A 110 2.29 20.82 7.70
N TYR A 111 2.10 21.89 6.93
CA TYR A 111 3.16 22.45 6.10
C TYR A 111 4.39 22.73 6.99
N ILE A 112 5.51 22.06 6.70
CA ILE A 112 6.86 22.53 7.03
C ILE A 112 7.61 22.61 5.72
#